data_AF-A0A8T3MVV4-F1
#
_entry.id   AF-A0A8T3MVV4-F1
#
_cell.length_a   1.000
_cell.length_b   1.000
_cell.length_c   1.000
_cell.angle_alpha   90.00
_cell.angle_beta   90.00
_cell.angle_gamma   90.00
#
_symmetry.space_group_name_H-M   'P 1'
#
loop_
_entity.id
_entity.type
_entity.pdbx_description
1 polymer ?
#
loop_
_entity_poly.entity_id
_entity_poly.type
_entity_poly.pdbx_seq_one_letter_code
_entity_poly.pdbx_strand_id
1 'polypeptide(L)'
;MRDLTRRVAAINPAWTDRQDEDPGVELVELFAFLAESLVGRTAVSERALARLREVLRQLEAGRAVRCTEPSTPTRVRFFAGQVLSAADLEVEQSYHRSKERRHNLLLHGSGIVRGLEVTVQGGLVDDQVIAVMPGVAIGPDGEEIIVCERLTSVLCSDEGPCYVTLRVMERPDHVVPTATGEEASRIVEVPEVAVIGTVTPGHLAIARVERVDDLWTIDATFTATRLSR
;
A
#
# COMPACT_ATOMS: atom_id res chain seq x y z
N MET A 1 -20.63 19.81 23.46
CA MET A 1 -19.32 19.31 23.92
C MET A 1 -19.19 19.25 25.44
N ARG A 2 -19.36 20.34 26.20
CA ARG A 2 -19.20 20.34 27.69
C ARG A 2 -20.10 19.37 28.45
N ASP A 3 -21.29 19.08 27.94
CA ASP A 3 -22.25 18.16 28.58
C ASP A 3 -21.89 16.68 28.37
N LEU A 4 -21.26 16.35 27.24
CA LEU A 4 -20.81 14.99 26.93
C LEU A 4 -19.61 14.60 27.81
N THR A 5 -18.65 15.51 27.97
CA THR A 5 -17.46 15.31 28.82
C THR A 5 -17.84 15.04 30.28
N ARG A 6 -18.89 15.70 30.79
CA ARG A 6 -19.36 15.53 32.17
C ARG A 6 -20.10 14.21 32.37
N ARG A 7 -20.79 13.71 31.35
CA ARG A 7 -21.51 12.41 31.37
C ARG A 7 -20.57 11.22 31.17
N VAL A 8 -19.50 11.37 30.39
CA VAL A 8 -18.49 10.33 30.18
C VAL A 8 -17.62 10.13 31.42
N ALA A 9 -17.31 11.19 32.17
CA ALA A 9 -16.55 11.10 33.42
C ALA A 9 -17.24 10.24 34.51
N ALA A 10 -18.57 10.17 34.50
CA ALA A 10 -19.35 9.36 35.45
C ALA A 10 -19.29 7.85 35.17
N ILE A 11 -18.87 7.46 33.97
CA ILE A 11 -18.80 6.07 33.51
C ILE A 11 -17.34 5.70 33.22
N ASN A 12 -16.36 6.44 33.76
CA ASN A 12 -14.94 6.18 33.47
C ASN A 12 -14.54 4.81 34.01
N PRO A 13 -14.45 3.76 33.17
CA PRO A 13 -14.17 2.43 33.67
C PRO A 13 -12.66 2.34 33.91
N ALA A 14 -12.26 1.50 34.85
CA ALA A 14 -10.89 1.46 35.39
C ALA A 14 -9.78 1.21 34.33
N TRP A 15 -10.13 0.73 33.13
CA TRP A 15 -9.19 0.51 32.02
C TRP A 15 -8.72 1.78 31.30
N THR A 16 -9.26 2.95 31.63
CA THR A 16 -8.78 4.25 31.11
C THR A 16 -7.56 4.79 31.87
N ASP A 17 -7.19 4.16 33.00
CA ASP A 17 -6.01 4.53 33.76
C ASP A 17 -4.78 3.78 33.22
N ARG A 18 -4.09 4.43 32.28
CA ARG A 18 -2.63 4.45 32.09
C ARG A 18 -1.85 3.14 32.38
N GLN A 19 -2.37 1.99 31.93
CA GLN A 19 -1.64 0.73 31.86
C GLN A 19 -1.85 0.08 30.48
N ASP A 20 -0.77 0.12 29.69
CA ASP A 20 -0.42 -0.69 28.52
C ASP A 20 -1.36 -0.86 27.31
N GLU A 21 -2.62 -0.41 27.34
CA GLU A 21 -3.50 -0.40 26.18
C GLU A 21 -3.88 1.04 25.80
N ASP A 22 -3.54 1.45 24.57
CA ASP A 22 -3.86 2.78 24.05
C ASP A 22 -5.38 2.89 23.90
N PRO A 23 -6.06 3.77 24.65
CA PRO A 23 -7.52 3.89 24.60
C PRO A 23 -8.01 4.31 23.21
N GLY A 24 -7.15 4.86 22.35
CA GLY A 24 -7.44 5.10 20.95
C GLY A 24 -7.58 3.81 20.13
N VAL A 25 -6.77 2.79 20.41
CA VAL A 25 -6.82 1.49 19.71
C VAL A 25 -8.09 0.73 20.10
N GLU A 26 -8.39 0.65 21.39
CA GLU A 26 -9.61 0.02 21.92
C GLU A 26 -10.89 0.66 21.35
N LEU A 27 -10.91 1.98 21.23
CA LEU A 27 -12.05 2.66 20.60
C LEU A 27 -12.16 2.34 19.11
N VAL A 28 -11.04 2.28 18.38
CA VAL A 28 -11.05 1.91 16.95
C VAL A 28 -11.50 0.47 16.77
N GLU A 29 -11.06 -0.46 17.60
CA GLU A 29 -11.50 -1.87 17.57
C GLU A 29 -12.99 -2.01 17.90
N LEU A 30 -13.48 -1.30 18.91
CA LEU A 30 -14.90 -1.25 19.24
C LEU A 30 -15.74 -0.68 18.08
N PHE A 31 -15.28 0.41 17.45
CA PHE A 31 -15.97 0.99 16.29
C PHE A 31 -15.91 0.08 15.07
N ALA A 32 -14.81 -0.64 14.85
CA ALA A 32 -14.69 -1.63 13.78
C ALA A 32 -15.65 -2.79 14.00
N PHE A 33 -15.69 -3.36 15.22
CA PHE A 33 -16.62 -4.42 15.62
C PHE A 33 -18.09 -3.99 15.47
N LEU A 34 -18.43 -2.77 15.92
CA LEU A 34 -19.78 -2.21 15.78
C LEU A 34 -20.15 -1.95 14.31
N ALA A 35 -19.21 -1.45 13.51
CA ALA A 35 -19.42 -1.22 12.08
C ALA A 35 -19.65 -2.55 11.35
N GLU A 36 -18.86 -3.59 11.64
CA GLU A 36 -19.01 -4.92 11.07
C GLU A 36 -20.38 -5.55 11.42
N SER A 37 -20.82 -5.41 12.68
CA SER A 37 -22.15 -5.84 13.12
C SER A 37 -23.31 -5.09 12.45
N LEU A 38 -23.09 -3.83 12.05
CA LEU A 38 -24.11 -2.98 11.42
C LEU A 38 -24.14 -3.15 9.88
N VAL A 39 -22.98 -3.30 9.25
CA VAL A 39 -22.84 -3.56 7.80
C VAL A 39 -23.46 -4.91 7.45
N GLY A 40 -23.38 -5.91 8.33
CA GLY A 40 -24.03 -7.21 8.13
C GLY A 40 -25.56 -7.20 8.21
N ARG A 41 -26.19 -6.08 8.63
CA ARG A 41 -27.65 -6.03 8.92
C ARG A 41 -28.43 -4.96 8.17
N THR A 42 -27.78 -3.92 7.64
CA THR A 42 -28.46 -2.82 6.93
C THR A 42 -27.57 -2.20 5.87
N ALA A 43 -28.17 -1.74 4.76
CA ALA A 43 -27.48 -0.90 3.79
C ALA A 43 -27.07 0.43 4.46
N VAL A 44 -25.77 0.71 4.47
CA VAL A 44 -25.20 1.91 5.10
C VAL A 44 -25.63 3.14 4.29
N SER A 45 -26.24 4.14 4.95
CA SER A 45 -26.63 5.38 4.28
C SER A 45 -25.42 6.14 3.69
N GLU A 46 -25.60 6.85 2.58
CA GLU A 46 -24.54 7.68 1.96
C GLU A 46 -23.91 8.67 2.94
N ARG A 47 -24.72 9.22 3.85
CA ARG A 47 -24.25 10.15 4.89
C ARG A 47 -23.33 9.47 5.89
N ALA A 48 -23.61 8.22 6.25
CA ALA A 48 -22.76 7.43 7.14
C ALA A 48 -21.44 7.06 6.43
N LEU A 49 -21.50 6.67 5.15
CA LEU A 49 -20.30 6.41 4.34
C LEU A 49 -19.41 7.66 4.21
N ALA A 50 -20.00 8.84 3.97
CA ALA A 50 -19.25 10.09 3.90
C ALA A 50 -18.56 10.42 5.23
N ARG A 51 -19.22 10.15 6.36
CA ARG A 51 -18.63 10.34 7.70
C ARG A 51 -17.53 9.33 7.98
N LEU A 52 -17.71 8.08 7.58
CA LEU A 52 -16.73 7.02 7.78
C LEU A 52 -15.47 7.28 6.95
N ARG A 53 -15.62 7.73 5.70
CA ARG A 53 -14.52 8.21 4.86
C ARG A 53 -13.79 9.40 5.47
N GLU A 54 -14.51 10.37 6.06
CA GLU A 54 -13.87 11.50 6.74
C GLU A 54 -13.10 11.06 7.99
N VAL A 55 -13.64 10.11 8.77
CA VAL A 55 -12.93 9.53 9.92
C VAL A 55 -11.70 8.77 9.47
N LEU A 56 -11.80 7.93 8.43
CA LEU A 56 -10.65 7.23 7.83
C LEU A 56 -9.60 8.21 7.34
N ARG A 57 -9.98 9.27 6.60
CA ARG A 57 -9.07 10.33 6.16
C ARG A 57 -8.37 11.01 7.33
N GLN A 58 -9.08 11.26 8.43
CA GLN A 58 -8.48 11.86 9.63
C GLN A 58 -7.59 10.88 10.40
N LEU A 59 -7.93 9.60 10.44
CA LEU A 59 -7.09 8.55 11.02
C LEU A 59 -5.84 8.30 10.16
N GLU A 60 -5.95 8.36 8.84
CA GLU A 60 -4.82 8.31 7.90
C GLU A 60 -3.93 9.54 8.04
N ALA A 61 -4.51 10.74 8.11
CA ALA A 61 -3.77 11.98 8.36
C ALA A 61 -3.16 12.04 9.76
N GLY A 62 -3.79 11.38 10.73
CA GLY A 62 -3.36 11.25 12.12
C GLY A 62 -2.46 10.05 12.39
N ARG A 63 -2.25 9.17 11.39
CA ARG A 63 -1.26 8.10 11.45
C ARG A 63 0.09 8.79 11.40
N ALA A 64 0.56 9.22 12.58
CA ALA A 64 1.90 9.72 12.77
C ALA A 64 2.83 8.80 11.97
N VAL A 65 3.60 9.38 11.05
CA VAL A 65 4.62 8.66 10.31
C VAL A 65 5.41 7.91 11.37
N ARG A 66 5.22 6.58 11.43
CA ARG A 66 6.01 5.78 12.35
C ARG A 66 7.44 5.98 11.88
N CYS A 67 8.28 6.51 12.75
CA CYS A 67 9.71 6.59 12.52
C CYS A 67 10.25 5.14 12.56
N THR A 68 9.95 4.34 11.54
CA THR A 68 10.20 2.89 11.55
C THR A 68 11.55 2.49 10.95
N GLU A 69 12.39 3.45 10.56
CA GLU A 69 13.79 3.27 10.15
C GLU A 69 14.58 4.54 10.55
N PRO A 70 15.93 4.55 10.65
CA PRO A 70 16.63 5.66 11.30
C PRO A 70 16.25 6.97 10.63
N SER A 71 15.53 7.82 11.37
CA SER A 71 14.93 9.07 10.90
C SER A 71 15.96 10.07 10.38
N THR A 72 17.24 9.77 10.55
CA THR A 72 18.38 10.55 10.09
C THR A 72 19.11 9.78 8.99
N PRO A 73 18.92 10.13 7.70
CA PRO A 73 19.63 9.48 6.62
C PRO A 73 21.13 9.83 6.68
N THR A 74 22.00 8.84 6.54
CA THR A 74 23.46 8.99 6.45
C THR A 74 23.91 8.86 5.00
N ARG A 75 25.01 9.53 4.64
CA ARG A 75 25.62 9.47 3.30
C ARG A 75 27.13 9.40 3.39
N VAL A 76 27.79 8.98 2.32
CA VAL A 76 29.24 8.90 2.30
C VAL A 76 29.83 10.32 2.30
N ARG A 77 30.84 10.54 3.16
CA ARG A 77 31.63 11.79 3.16
C ARG A 77 32.93 11.55 2.40
N PHE A 78 33.02 12.07 1.18
CA PHE A 78 34.21 11.94 0.35
C PHE A 78 35.40 12.75 0.88
N PHE A 79 36.60 12.20 0.74
CA PHE A 79 37.87 12.90 0.97
C PHE A 79 38.96 12.40 0.01
N ALA A 80 40.04 13.18 -0.14
CA ALA A 80 41.11 12.86 -1.09
C ALA A 80 41.84 11.56 -0.70
N GLY A 81 42.03 10.67 -1.68
CA GLY A 81 42.68 9.37 -1.49
C GLY A 81 41.77 8.27 -0.91
N GLN A 82 40.47 8.55 -0.71
CA GLN A 82 39.52 7.55 -0.26
C GLN A 82 39.22 6.52 -1.37
N VAL A 83 39.35 5.24 -1.04
CA VAL A 83 38.85 4.13 -1.87
C VAL A 83 37.40 3.86 -1.47
N LEU A 84 36.50 3.76 -2.46
CA LEU A 84 35.09 3.45 -2.24
C LEU A 84 34.84 1.97 -2.47
N SER A 85 34.21 1.31 -1.50
CA SER A 85 33.76 -0.08 -1.61
C SER A 85 32.35 -0.15 -2.23
N ALA A 86 31.91 -1.37 -2.60
CA ALA A 86 30.52 -1.61 -2.99
C ALA A 86 29.54 -1.17 -1.90
N ALA A 87 29.85 -1.46 -0.63
CA ALA A 87 29.03 -1.05 0.52
C ALA A 87 28.92 0.48 0.65
N ASP A 88 29.99 1.24 0.38
CA ASP A 88 29.92 2.72 0.37
C ASP A 88 28.99 3.22 -0.74
N LEU A 89 29.05 2.60 -1.92
CA LEU A 89 28.19 2.96 -3.05
C LEU A 89 26.72 2.55 -2.83
N GLU A 90 26.46 1.45 -2.11
CA GLU A 90 25.12 1.05 -1.67
C GLU A 90 24.54 2.05 -0.66
N VAL A 91 25.36 2.56 0.27
CA VAL A 91 24.96 3.63 1.19
C VAL A 91 24.60 4.90 0.41
N GLU A 92 25.38 5.28 -0.60
CA GLU A 92 25.07 6.47 -1.40
C GLU A 92 23.80 6.31 -2.25
N GLN A 93 23.55 5.10 -2.79
CA GLN A 93 22.30 4.79 -3.51
C GLN A 93 21.08 4.82 -2.58
N SER A 94 21.14 4.12 -1.44
CA SER A 94 20.05 4.09 -0.47
C SER A 94 19.72 5.47 0.09
N TYR A 95 20.72 6.34 0.30
CA TYR A 95 20.50 7.72 0.73
C TYR A 95 19.57 8.49 -0.21
N HIS A 96 19.83 8.41 -1.53
CA HIS A 96 19.05 9.11 -2.54
C HIS A 96 17.66 8.49 -2.70
N ARG A 97 17.58 7.16 -2.82
CA ARG A 97 16.31 6.43 -2.96
C ARG A 97 15.38 6.67 -1.78
N SER A 98 15.89 6.58 -0.55
CA SER A 98 15.10 6.84 0.66
C SER A 98 14.66 8.30 0.78
N LYS A 99 15.44 9.26 0.26
CA LYS A 99 15.05 10.67 0.19
C LYS A 99 13.91 10.90 -0.80
N GLU A 100 14.00 10.30 -1.98
CA GLU A 100 13.00 10.39 -3.03
C GLU A 100 11.68 9.73 -2.61
N ARG A 101 11.74 8.50 -2.09
CA ARG A 101 10.58 7.81 -1.52
C ARG A 101 9.87 8.64 -0.46
N ARG A 102 10.64 9.26 0.43
CA ARG A 102 10.09 10.15 1.46
C ARG A 102 9.50 11.43 0.88
N HIS A 103 10.11 12.01 -0.16
CA HIS A 103 9.54 13.16 -0.87
C HIS A 103 8.18 12.80 -1.48
N ASN A 104 8.11 11.67 -2.16
CA ASN A 104 6.89 11.15 -2.76
C ASN A 104 5.80 10.94 -1.71
N LEU A 105 6.08 10.19 -0.65
CA LEU A 105 5.07 9.93 0.39
C LEU A 105 4.62 11.19 1.13
N LEU A 106 5.54 12.06 1.55
CA LEU A 106 5.20 13.21 2.40
C LEU A 106 4.50 14.33 1.65
N LEU A 107 4.77 14.49 0.34
CA LEU A 107 4.22 15.59 -0.45
C LEU A 107 3.14 15.16 -1.44
N HIS A 108 3.11 13.88 -1.81
CA HIS A 108 2.16 13.35 -2.81
C HIS A 108 1.30 12.21 -2.28
N GLY A 109 1.72 11.52 -1.22
CA GLY A 109 1.03 10.33 -0.71
C GLY A 109 1.25 9.11 -1.61
N SER A 110 0.43 8.08 -1.42
CA SER A 110 0.44 6.84 -2.21
C SER A 110 -0.88 6.69 -2.98
N GLY A 111 -0.80 6.22 -4.23
CA GLY A 111 -1.96 6.04 -5.09
C GLY A 111 -1.63 6.08 -6.59
N ILE A 112 -2.65 5.87 -7.41
CA ILE A 112 -2.56 5.96 -8.87
C ILE A 112 -2.45 7.43 -9.27
N VAL A 113 -1.42 7.76 -10.07
CA VAL A 113 -1.22 9.10 -10.64
C VAL A 113 -2.00 9.22 -11.96
N ARG A 114 -1.85 8.26 -12.88
CA ARG A 114 -2.56 8.22 -14.16
C ARG A 114 -2.59 6.81 -14.75
N GLY A 115 -3.59 6.49 -15.56
CA GLY A 115 -3.72 5.17 -16.20
C GLY A 115 -4.04 4.05 -15.20
N LEU A 116 -3.39 2.90 -15.40
CA LEU A 116 -3.52 1.68 -14.59
C LEU A 116 -4.94 1.12 -14.57
N GLU A 117 -5.65 1.22 -15.69
CA GLU A 117 -6.96 0.60 -15.85
C GLU A 117 -6.83 -0.92 -15.75
N VAL A 118 -7.71 -1.54 -14.97
CA VAL A 118 -7.75 -2.98 -14.75
C VAL A 118 -8.97 -3.57 -15.43
N THR A 119 -8.76 -4.65 -16.18
CA THR A 119 -9.84 -5.41 -16.83
C THR A 119 -9.65 -6.90 -16.57
N VAL A 120 -10.75 -7.64 -16.43
CA VAL A 120 -10.72 -9.10 -16.55
C VAL A 120 -10.89 -9.44 -18.03
N GLN A 121 -9.97 -10.22 -18.58
CA GLN A 121 -10.03 -10.74 -19.95
C GLN A 121 -10.25 -12.25 -19.90
N GLY A 122 -10.82 -12.83 -20.96
CA GLY A 122 -11.25 -14.23 -20.98
C GLY A 122 -12.77 -14.35 -20.83
N GLY A 123 -13.34 -15.39 -21.44
CA GLY A 123 -14.80 -15.62 -21.47
C GLY A 123 -15.23 -16.90 -20.74
N LEU A 124 -14.29 -17.75 -20.33
CA LEU A 124 -14.50 -19.02 -19.64
C LEU A 124 -13.74 -19.01 -18.33
N VAL A 125 -14.24 -19.71 -17.31
CA VAL A 125 -13.64 -19.70 -15.95
C VAL A 125 -12.12 -19.97 -15.97
N ASP A 126 -11.67 -20.92 -16.79
CA ASP A 126 -10.27 -21.36 -16.84
C ASP A 126 -9.35 -20.47 -17.70
N ASP A 127 -9.90 -19.52 -18.48
CA ASP A 127 -9.14 -18.63 -19.35
C ASP A 127 -9.03 -17.20 -18.84
N GLN A 128 -9.64 -16.91 -17.68
CA GLN A 128 -9.67 -15.55 -17.17
C GLN A 128 -8.30 -15.10 -16.66
N VAL A 129 -7.92 -13.89 -17.05
CA VAL A 129 -6.71 -13.21 -16.59
C VAL A 129 -7.01 -11.75 -16.25
N ILE A 130 -6.28 -11.23 -15.27
CA ILE A 130 -6.26 -9.80 -14.99
C ILE A 130 -5.30 -9.13 -15.97
N ALA A 131 -5.76 -8.10 -16.66
CA ALA A 131 -4.93 -7.22 -17.46
C ALA A 131 -4.88 -5.83 -16.84
N VAL A 132 -3.67 -5.30 -16.65
CA VAL A 132 -3.38 -3.96 -16.15
C VAL A 132 -2.78 -3.14 -17.29
N MET A 133 -3.44 -2.04 -17.64
CA MET A 133 -3.00 -1.14 -18.70
C MET A 133 -1.85 -0.23 -18.24
N PRO A 134 -1.06 0.34 -19.17
CA PRO A 134 0.01 1.27 -18.84
C PRO A 134 -0.43 2.43 -17.94
N GLY A 135 0.49 2.89 -17.09
CA GLY A 135 0.21 3.98 -16.17
C GLY A 135 1.29 4.16 -15.11
N VAL A 136 1.02 5.06 -14.17
CA VAL A 136 1.96 5.48 -13.14
C VAL A 136 1.26 5.55 -11.79
N ALA A 137 1.94 5.07 -10.76
CA ALA A 137 1.51 5.11 -9.36
C ALA A 137 2.69 5.49 -8.45
N ILE A 138 2.36 5.90 -7.23
CA ILE A 138 3.30 5.94 -6.10
C ILE A 138 2.88 4.84 -5.12
N GLY A 139 3.76 3.88 -4.88
CA GLY A 139 3.50 2.78 -3.98
C GLY A 139 3.50 3.18 -2.50
N PRO A 140 3.13 2.26 -1.59
CA PRO A 140 2.98 2.57 -0.17
C PRO A 140 4.30 2.94 0.52
N ASP A 141 5.43 2.52 -0.04
CA ASP A 141 6.78 2.81 0.48
C ASP A 141 7.42 4.00 -0.25
N GLY A 142 6.68 4.68 -1.12
CA GLY A 142 7.10 5.89 -1.84
C GLY A 142 7.81 5.64 -3.17
N GLU A 143 7.96 4.39 -3.55
CA GLU A 143 8.51 3.97 -4.83
C GLU A 143 7.60 4.41 -5.99
N GLU A 144 8.23 4.82 -7.09
CA GLU A 144 7.52 5.11 -8.32
C GLU A 144 7.24 3.80 -9.06
N ILE A 145 5.97 3.52 -9.31
CA ILE A 145 5.53 2.33 -10.06
C ILE A 145 5.18 2.79 -11.46
N ILE A 146 6.01 2.43 -12.44
CA ILE A 146 5.81 2.78 -13.85
C ILE A 146 5.52 1.51 -14.64
N VAL A 147 4.33 1.43 -15.21
CA VAL A 147 3.90 0.35 -16.09
C VAL A 147 3.87 0.90 -17.52
N CYS A 148 4.86 0.54 -18.33
CA CYS A 148 4.98 1.02 -19.71
C CYS A 148 4.14 0.21 -20.71
N GLU A 149 3.94 -1.07 -20.42
CA GLU A 149 3.24 -2.01 -21.29
C GLU A 149 2.15 -2.75 -20.51
N ARG A 150 1.19 -3.35 -21.23
CA ARG A 150 0.13 -4.13 -20.59
C ARG A 150 0.76 -5.29 -19.81
N LEU A 151 0.43 -5.39 -18.54
CA LEU A 151 0.79 -6.52 -17.69
C LEU A 151 -0.41 -7.45 -17.52
N THR A 152 -0.14 -8.74 -17.43
CA THR A 152 -1.17 -9.75 -17.15
C THR A 152 -0.80 -10.56 -15.92
N SER A 153 -1.78 -10.88 -15.09
CA SER A 153 -1.63 -11.79 -13.96
C SER A 153 -2.74 -12.83 -13.97
N VAL A 154 -2.40 -14.03 -13.49
CA VAL A 154 -3.42 -15.02 -13.13
C VAL A 154 -4.26 -14.49 -11.96
N LEU A 155 -5.50 -14.96 -11.89
CA LEU A 155 -6.40 -14.69 -10.77
C LEU A 155 -5.96 -15.45 -9.52
N CYS A 156 -6.39 -14.98 -8.36
CA CYS A 156 -6.17 -15.69 -7.10
C CYS A 156 -7.00 -16.98 -7.05
N SER A 157 -6.57 -17.92 -6.23
CA SER A 157 -7.29 -19.17 -5.98
C SER A 157 -8.30 -19.07 -4.83
N ASP A 158 -8.48 -17.88 -4.25
CA ASP A 158 -9.30 -17.68 -3.06
C ASP A 158 -10.79 -17.74 -3.40
N GLU A 159 -11.61 -18.25 -2.46
CA GLU A 159 -13.07 -18.25 -2.61
C GLU A 159 -13.70 -16.86 -2.40
N GLY A 160 -12.96 -15.96 -1.73
CA GLY A 160 -13.38 -14.60 -1.42
C GLY A 160 -12.92 -13.57 -2.46
N PRO A 161 -13.28 -12.28 -2.27
CA PRO A 161 -12.80 -11.22 -3.14
C PRO A 161 -11.28 -11.07 -3.06
N CYS A 162 -10.66 -10.73 -4.17
CA CYS A 162 -9.22 -10.52 -4.27
C CYS A 162 -8.89 -9.11 -4.74
N TYR A 163 -7.68 -8.68 -4.43
CA TYR A 163 -7.17 -7.37 -4.79
C TYR A 163 -6.12 -7.52 -5.87
N VAL A 164 -6.27 -6.74 -6.94
CA VAL A 164 -5.21 -6.53 -7.91
C VAL A 164 -4.29 -5.47 -7.34
N THR A 165 -3.05 -5.83 -7.09
CA THR A 165 -2.05 -4.98 -6.46
C THR A 165 -0.84 -4.75 -7.35
N LEU A 166 -0.15 -3.64 -7.12
CA LEU A 166 1.13 -3.30 -7.72
C LEU A 166 2.19 -3.11 -6.66
N ARG A 167 3.43 -3.46 -7.00
CA ARG A 167 4.65 -3.07 -6.27
C ARG A 167 5.84 -3.02 -7.22
N VAL A 168 6.95 -2.42 -6.78
CA VAL A 168 8.24 -2.54 -7.48
C VAL A 168 9.06 -3.65 -6.85
N MET A 169 9.62 -4.51 -7.70
CA MET A 169 10.55 -5.56 -7.32
C MET A 169 11.92 -5.27 -7.90
N GLU A 170 12.94 -5.32 -7.06
CA GLU A 170 14.34 -5.34 -7.51
C GLU A 170 14.72 -6.76 -7.92
N ARG A 171 15.30 -6.89 -9.11
CA ARG A 171 15.84 -8.16 -9.61
C ARG A 171 17.28 -7.96 -10.08
N PRO A 172 18.19 -8.89 -9.76
CA PRO A 172 19.51 -8.91 -10.40
C PRO A 172 19.35 -9.06 -11.90
N ASP A 173 20.16 -8.33 -12.66
CA ASP A 173 20.08 -8.26 -14.11
C ASP A 173 21.48 -8.09 -14.74
N HIS A 174 21.59 -8.38 -16.04
CA HIS A 174 22.85 -8.31 -16.80
C HIS A 174 23.98 -9.10 -16.13
N VAL A 175 23.90 -10.42 -16.18
CA VAL A 175 24.91 -11.35 -15.65
C VAL A 175 26.23 -11.20 -16.43
N VAL A 176 27.34 -11.10 -15.70
CA VAL A 176 28.71 -10.94 -16.25
C VAL A 176 29.66 -11.97 -15.63
N PRO A 177 30.69 -12.41 -16.37
CA PRO A 177 31.72 -13.29 -15.82
C PRO A 177 32.63 -12.53 -14.83
N THR A 178 33.00 -13.19 -13.74
CA THR A 178 33.93 -12.71 -12.71
C THR A 178 35.04 -13.74 -12.47
N ALA A 179 36.01 -13.42 -11.61
CA ALA A 179 37.07 -14.36 -11.25
C ALA A 179 36.56 -15.59 -10.48
N THR A 180 35.38 -15.51 -9.88
CA THR A 180 34.77 -16.52 -9.00
C THR A 180 33.54 -17.19 -9.61
N GLY A 181 33.12 -16.79 -10.80
CA GLY A 181 31.95 -17.35 -11.48
C GLY A 181 31.23 -16.30 -12.32
N GLU A 182 29.93 -16.17 -12.11
CA GLU A 182 29.08 -15.18 -12.77
C GLU A 182 28.35 -14.35 -11.70
N GLU A 183 28.24 -13.05 -11.92
CA GLU A 183 27.51 -12.14 -11.03
C GLU A 183 26.64 -11.18 -11.83
N ALA A 184 25.52 -10.74 -11.25
CA ALA A 184 24.71 -9.69 -11.85
C ALA A 184 25.41 -8.33 -11.72
N SER A 185 25.57 -7.64 -12.84
CA SER A 185 26.20 -6.31 -12.86
C SER A 185 25.20 -5.17 -12.63
N ARG A 186 23.90 -5.44 -12.71
CA ARG A 186 22.82 -4.44 -12.60
C ARG A 186 21.71 -4.95 -11.70
N ILE A 187 20.93 -4.00 -11.19
CA ILE A 187 19.63 -4.25 -10.57
C ILE A 187 18.60 -3.58 -11.47
N VAL A 188 17.57 -4.31 -11.87
CA VAL A 188 16.41 -3.78 -12.58
C VAL A 188 15.23 -3.69 -11.61
N GLU A 189 14.55 -2.54 -11.62
CA GLU A 189 13.29 -2.34 -10.92
C GLU A 189 12.14 -2.70 -11.86
N VAL A 190 11.35 -3.71 -11.48
CA VAL A 190 10.26 -4.25 -12.31
C VAL A 190 8.94 -4.05 -11.60
N PRO A 191 7.92 -3.45 -12.25
CA PRO A 191 6.58 -3.44 -11.71
C PRO A 191 6.01 -4.86 -11.71
N GLU A 192 5.52 -5.30 -10.56
CA GLU A 192 4.87 -6.60 -10.40
C GLU A 192 3.38 -6.39 -10.14
N VAL A 193 2.54 -7.08 -10.92
CA VAL A 193 1.11 -7.22 -10.64
C VAL A 193 0.91 -8.51 -9.85
N ALA A 194 0.22 -8.44 -8.72
CA ALA A 194 -0.22 -9.60 -7.97
C ALA A 194 -1.74 -9.55 -7.75
N VAL A 195 -2.38 -10.72 -7.67
CA VAL A 195 -3.80 -10.85 -7.32
C VAL A 195 -3.88 -11.66 -6.03
N ILE A 196 -4.21 -10.98 -4.92
CA ILE A 196 -4.10 -11.55 -3.56
C ILE A 196 -5.38 -11.31 -2.74
N GLY A 197 -5.79 -12.27 -1.91
CA GLY A 197 -7.00 -12.16 -1.07
C GLY A 197 -6.90 -11.12 0.05
N THR A 198 -5.70 -10.74 0.47
CA THR A 198 -5.49 -9.70 1.50
C THR A 198 -4.32 -8.80 1.11
N VAL A 199 -4.55 -7.49 1.12
CA VAL A 199 -3.52 -6.50 0.80
C VAL A 199 -2.53 -6.42 1.97
N THR A 200 -1.25 -6.70 1.69
CA THR A 200 -0.17 -6.62 2.68
C THR A 200 0.61 -5.30 2.53
N PRO A 201 1.39 -4.87 3.54
CA PRO A 201 2.27 -3.71 3.42
C PRO A 201 3.20 -3.80 2.19
N GLY A 202 3.47 -2.66 1.57
CA GLY A 202 4.26 -2.57 0.32
C GLY A 202 3.49 -2.89 -0.97
N HIS A 203 2.21 -3.27 -0.89
CA HIS A 203 1.35 -3.44 -2.06
C HIS A 203 0.34 -2.30 -2.21
N LEU A 204 0.32 -1.68 -3.39
CA LEU A 204 -0.71 -0.72 -3.77
C LEU A 204 -1.90 -1.45 -4.41
N ALA A 205 -3.05 -1.49 -3.74
CA ALA A 205 -4.28 -2.02 -4.34
C ALA A 205 -4.86 -1.05 -5.38
N ILE A 206 -5.06 -1.53 -6.61
CA ILE A 206 -5.55 -0.74 -7.75
C ILE A 206 -6.91 -1.20 -8.26
N ALA A 207 -7.34 -2.43 -7.94
CA ALA A 207 -8.69 -2.91 -8.17
C ALA A 207 -9.05 -4.01 -7.16
N ARG A 208 -10.35 -4.29 -7.03
CA ARG A 208 -10.87 -5.49 -6.37
C ARG A 208 -11.64 -6.30 -7.40
N VAL A 209 -11.52 -7.62 -7.33
CA VAL A 209 -12.24 -8.58 -8.16
C VAL A 209 -13.02 -9.53 -7.27
N GLU A 210 -14.17 -9.96 -7.76
CA GLU A 210 -15.07 -10.89 -7.07
C GLU A 210 -15.63 -11.92 -8.05
N ARG A 211 -16.02 -13.09 -7.53
CA ARG A 211 -16.68 -14.13 -8.32
C ARG A 211 -18.18 -13.89 -8.36
N VAL A 212 -18.73 -13.75 -9.56
CA VAL A 212 -20.16 -13.64 -9.86
C VAL A 212 -20.51 -14.68 -10.91
N ASP A 213 -21.43 -15.59 -10.59
CA ASP A 213 -21.82 -16.71 -11.47
C ASP A 213 -20.60 -17.50 -11.99
N ASP A 214 -19.70 -17.86 -11.07
CA ASP A 214 -18.41 -18.54 -11.30
C ASP A 214 -17.34 -17.77 -12.09
N LEU A 215 -17.66 -16.60 -12.64
CA LEU A 215 -16.73 -15.74 -13.36
C LEU A 215 -16.20 -14.61 -12.48
N TRP A 216 -14.91 -14.32 -12.60
CA TRP A 216 -14.31 -13.14 -11.99
C TRP A 216 -14.74 -11.88 -12.72
N THR A 217 -15.14 -10.88 -11.94
CA THR A 217 -15.55 -9.56 -12.43
C THR A 217 -14.86 -8.47 -11.61
N ILE A 218 -14.68 -7.29 -12.21
CA ILE A 218 -14.20 -6.12 -11.47
C ILE A 218 -15.32 -5.66 -10.55
N ASP A 219 -15.03 -5.58 -9.26
CA ASP A 219 -15.96 -5.00 -8.30
C ASP A 219 -15.96 -3.46 -8.45
N ALA A 220 -17.06 -2.92 -8.96
CA ALA A 220 -17.26 -1.50 -9.19
C ALA A 220 -17.40 -0.67 -7.90
N THR A 221 -17.61 -1.30 -6.75
CA THR A 221 -17.72 -0.60 -5.45
C THR A 221 -16.36 -0.25 -4.86
N PHE A 222 -15.30 -0.96 -5.27
CA PHE A 222 -13.93 -0.64 -4.89
C PHE A 222 -13.47 0.65 -5.56
N THR A 223 -12.94 1.58 -4.75
CA THR A 223 -12.37 2.84 -5.24
C THR A 223 -10.88 2.87 -4.92
N ALA A 224 -10.04 2.72 -5.94
CA ALA A 224 -8.60 2.88 -5.81
C ALA A 224 -8.23 4.33 -5.43
N THR A 225 -7.25 4.51 -4.56
CA THR A 225 -6.72 5.83 -4.23
C THR A 225 -6.07 6.43 -5.47
N ARG A 226 -6.59 7.56 -5.94
CA ARG A 226 -6.01 8.36 -7.03
C ARG A 226 -5.44 9.66 -6.47
N LEU A 227 -4.22 9.99 -6.87
CA LEU A 227 -3.56 11.23 -6.47
C LEU A 227 -4.03 12.36 -7.38
N SER A 228 -4.63 13.41 -6.80
CA SER A 228 -5.08 14.58 -7.57
C SER A 228 -3.88 15.37 -8.06
N ARG A 229 -3.69 15.42 -9.39
CA ARG A 229 -2.79 16.36 -10.07
C ARG A 229 -3.52 17.01 -11.24
#